data_AF-A0A0A2E8A2-F1
#
_entry.id   AF-A0A0A2E8A2-F1
#
_cell.length_a   1.000
_cell.length_b   1.000
_cell.length_c   1.000
_cell.angle_alpha   90.00
_cell.angle_beta   90.00
_cell.angle_gamma   90.00
#
_symmetry.space_group_name_H-M   'P 1'
#
loop_
_entity.id
_entity.type
_entity.pdbx_description
1 polymer ?
#
loop_
_entity_poly.entity_id
_entity_poly.type
_entity_poly.pdbx_seq_one_letter_code
_entity_poly.pdbx_strand_id
1 'polypeptide(L)'
;MLLFSGCRSGKSDLPAAEELKADLQKVEKLTLAEADIHKVIILKDPDIHLKDVGSVKNMLKWAEEKIKPGVRTAVFSFDSQLAAFIDLSRLTEEDIVIDRKKKRCRMVLPPIMFELLGRDFTMQLDYQRITAYRSPVTPQERAELKNRAYKRLEKEVAENPALHEQLRSRAEDRAKIWLTELLAMKGLTAEISFKQEKSSVKP
;
A
#
# COMPACT_ATOMS: atom_id res chain seq x y z
N MET A 1 -6.34 -49.32 -44.56
CA MET A 1 -6.70 -48.00 -44.00
C MET A 1 -7.02 -48.20 -42.53
N LEU A 2 -6.02 -48.09 -41.65
CA LEU A 2 -6.15 -48.33 -40.21
C LEU A 2 -6.57 -47.03 -39.52
N LEU A 3 -7.83 -46.96 -39.08
CA LEU A 3 -8.36 -45.88 -38.26
C LEU A 3 -7.98 -46.14 -36.80
N PHE A 4 -6.95 -45.45 -36.32
CA PHE A 4 -6.68 -45.34 -34.88
C PHE A 4 -7.68 -44.34 -34.26
N SER A 5 -8.83 -44.85 -33.82
CA SER A 5 -9.68 -44.14 -32.85
C SER A 5 -9.03 -44.20 -31.47
N GLY A 6 -8.16 -43.24 -31.18
CA GLY A 6 -7.67 -42.98 -29.84
C GLY A 6 -8.73 -42.27 -29.01
N CYS A 7 -9.56 -43.03 -28.29
CA CYS A 7 -10.32 -42.50 -27.16
C CYS A 7 -9.35 -42.01 -26.08
N ARG A 8 -9.04 -40.72 -26.06
CA ARG A 8 -8.44 -40.08 -24.89
C ARG A 8 -9.55 -39.90 -23.84
N SER A 9 -9.46 -40.71 -22.80
CA SER A 9 -10.22 -40.55 -21.57
C SER A 9 -10.11 -39.11 -21.07
N GLY A 10 -11.25 -38.49 -20.80
CA GLY A 10 -11.34 -37.13 -20.27
C GLY A 10 -10.60 -37.02 -18.95
N LYS A 11 -9.37 -36.51 -18.99
CA LYS A 11 -8.78 -35.83 -17.84
C LYS A 11 -9.67 -34.62 -17.60
N SER A 12 -10.10 -34.42 -16.36
CA SER A 12 -10.77 -33.17 -16.00
C SER A 12 -9.78 -32.03 -16.28
N ASP A 13 -10.05 -31.19 -17.27
CA ASP A 13 -9.21 -30.03 -17.66
C ASP A 13 -9.14 -28.92 -16.57
N LEU A 14 -9.69 -29.19 -15.38
CA LEU A 14 -9.66 -28.28 -14.25
C LEU A 14 -8.36 -28.45 -13.46
N PRO A 15 -7.72 -27.34 -13.03
CA PRO A 15 -6.48 -27.39 -12.28
C PRO A 15 -6.66 -28.11 -10.94
N ALA A 16 -5.58 -28.72 -10.44
CA ALA A 16 -5.55 -29.15 -9.04
C ALA A 16 -5.45 -27.94 -8.10
N ALA A 17 -5.96 -28.09 -6.86
CA ALA A 17 -5.86 -27.02 -5.85
C ALA A 17 -4.39 -26.69 -5.52
N GLU A 18 -3.53 -27.72 -5.47
CA GLU A 18 -2.10 -27.59 -5.26
C GLU A 18 -1.40 -26.80 -6.37
N GLU A 19 -1.77 -27.04 -7.64
CA GLU A 19 -1.24 -26.30 -8.79
C GLU A 19 -1.64 -24.83 -8.74
N LEU A 20 -2.92 -24.55 -8.46
CA LEU A 20 -3.42 -23.19 -8.32
C LEU A 20 -2.75 -22.46 -7.15
N LYS A 21 -2.55 -23.12 -6.01
CA LYS A 21 -1.81 -22.60 -4.86
C LYS A 21 -0.38 -22.22 -5.27
N ALA A 22 0.34 -23.16 -5.90
CA ALA A 22 1.72 -22.95 -6.31
C ALA A 22 1.85 -21.80 -7.32
N ASP A 23 0.91 -21.67 -8.25
CA ASP A 23 0.88 -20.55 -9.20
C ASP A 23 0.65 -19.20 -8.51
N LEU A 24 -0.27 -19.12 -7.54
CA LEU A 24 -0.50 -17.90 -6.77
C LEU A 24 0.70 -17.56 -5.87
N GLN A 25 1.33 -18.56 -5.26
CA GLN A 25 2.50 -18.36 -4.40
C GLN A 25 3.72 -17.79 -5.15
N LYS A 26 3.85 -18.05 -6.47
CA LYS A 26 4.91 -17.44 -7.30
C LYS A 26 4.82 -15.91 -7.38
N VAL A 27 3.64 -15.33 -7.15
CA VAL A 27 3.45 -13.88 -7.13
C VAL A 27 4.04 -13.28 -5.86
N GLU A 28 4.11 -14.07 -4.78
CA GLU A 28 4.52 -13.68 -3.42
C GLU A 28 3.68 -12.52 -2.85
N LYS A 29 3.87 -11.32 -3.39
CA LYS A 29 3.22 -10.09 -2.97
C LYS A 29 2.39 -9.50 -4.10
N LEU A 30 1.08 -9.45 -3.88
CA LEU A 30 0.15 -8.84 -4.80
C LEU A 30 -0.31 -7.47 -4.28
N THR A 31 0.26 -6.39 -4.82
CA THR A 31 -0.20 -5.02 -4.55
C THR A 31 -1.50 -4.77 -5.29
N LEU A 32 -2.52 -4.33 -4.56
CA LEU A 32 -3.90 -4.22 -5.08
C LEU A 32 -4.38 -2.78 -5.13
N ALA A 33 -4.06 -1.98 -4.12
CA ALA A 33 -4.47 -0.59 -4.06
C ALA A 33 -3.36 0.26 -3.44
N GLU A 34 -3.26 1.50 -3.90
CA GLU A 34 -2.30 2.48 -3.41
C GLU A 34 -3.03 3.78 -3.11
N ALA A 35 -2.53 4.50 -2.11
CA ALA A 35 -2.95 5.85 -1.79
C ALA A 35 -1.73 6.77 -1.76
N ASP A 36 -1.75 7.80 -2.59
CA ASP A 36 -0.73 8.85 -2.57
C ASP A 36 -0.94 9.75 -1.36
N ILE A 37 0.15 10.00 -0.65
CA ILE A 37 0.20 10.84 0.55
C ILE A 37 1.17 12.00 0.26
N HIS A 38 0.60 13.19 0.15
CA HIS A 38 1.35 14.43 -0.01
C HIS A 38 1.43 15.13 1.35
N LYS A 39 2.66 15.43 1.81
CA LYS A 39 2.87 16.10 3.10
C LYS A 39 3.81 17.27 2.94
N VAL A 40 3.61 18.24 3.83
CA VAL A 40 4.47 19.41 3.88
C VAL A 40 4.98 19.60 5.31
N ILE A 41 6.28 19.79 5.41
CA ILE A 41 7.05 19.97 6.62
C ILE A 41 7.44 21.45 6.71
N ILE A 42 7.13 22.06 7.84
CA ILE A 42 7.62 23.40 8.17
C ILE A 42 8.67 23.25 9.24
N LEU A 43 9.90 23.63 8.90
CA LEU A 43 10.97 23.87 9.84
C LEU A 43 10.90 25.33 10.28
N LYS A 44 10.66 25.58 11.56
CA LYS A 44 10.73 26.90 12.17
C LYS A 44 11.62 26.80 13.39
N ASP A 45 12.82 27.35 13.33
CA ASP A 45 13.83 27.14 14.37
C ASP A 45 13.28 27.31 15.81
N PRO A 46 13.33 26.28 16.70
CA PRO A 46 13.87 24.91 16.53
C PRO A 46 12.80 23.81 16.28
N ASP A 47 11.54 24.19 16.10
CA ASP A 47 10.38 23.29 16.01
C ASP A 47 10.09 22.81 14.58
N ILE A 48 9.64 21.57 14.48
CA ILE A 48 9.20 20.95 13.22
C ILE A 48 7.70 20.71 13.30
N HIS A 49 6.96 21.33 12.39
CA HIS A 49 5.53 21.11 12.23
C HIS A 49 5.26 20.39 10.92
N LEU A 50 4.79 19.14 11.01
CA LEU A 50 4.21 18.45 9.86
C LEU A 50 2.76 18.91 9.72
N LYS A 51 2.38 19.34 8.51
CA LYS A 51 1.00 19.69 8.18
C LYS A 51 0.55 18.89 6.98
N ASP A 52 -0.67 18.37 7.09
CA ASP A 52 -1.40 17.86 5.95
C ASP A 52 -1.97 19.04 5.16
N VAL A 53 -1.58 19.17 3.90
CA VAL A 53 -1.95 20.33 3.10
C VAL A 53 -2.35 19.90 1.69
N GLY A 54 -3.64 20.03 1.39
CA GLY A 54 -4.19 19.82 0.05
C GLY A 54 -3.75 20.85 -1.00
N SER A 55 -3.00 21.91 -0.65
CA SER A 55 -2.37 22.83 -1.62
C SER A 55 -1.18 23.64 -1.06
N VAL A 56 0.02 23.43 -1.63
CA VAL A 56 1.28 24.12 -1.26
C VAL A 56 1.17 25.65 -1.34
N LYS A 57 0.39 26.19 -2.30
CA LYS A 57 0.18 27.64 -2.48
C LYS A 57 -0.44 28.33 -1.26
N ASN A 58 -1.40 27.67 -0.61
CA ASN A 58 -2.05 28.24 0.58
C ASN A 58 -1.12 28.21 1.80
N MET A 59 -0.21 27.23 1.85
CA MET A 59 0.81 27.19 2.90
C MET A 59 1.87 28.28 2.73
N LEU A 60 2.34 28.53 1.50
CA LEU A 60 3.35 29.58 1.25
C LEU A 60 2.85 30.95 1.72
N LYS A 61 1.59 31.29 1.41
CA LYS A 61 0.95 32.51 1.91
C LYS A 61 0.88 32.56 3.44
N TRP A 62 0.47 31.46 4.09
CA TRP A 62 0.48 31.37 5.55
C TRP A 62 1.88 31.53 6.14
N ALA A 63 2.90 30.94 5.51
CA ALA A 63 4.29 31.05 5.95
C ALA A 63 4.75 32.51 5.86
N GLU A 64 4.55 33.16 4.71
CA GLU A 64 4.88 34.58 4.51
C GLU A 64 4.22 35.50 5.56
N GLU A 65 2.95 35.27 5.90
CA GLU A 65 2.18 36.07 6.86
C GLU A 65 2.57 35.85 8.34
N LYS A 66 3.03 34.64 8.71
CA LYS A 66 3.28 34.25 10.11
C LYS A 66 4.75 34.31 10.53
N ILE A 67 5.67 34.62 9.62
CA ILE A 67 7.11 34.66 9.91
C ILE A 67 7.51 35.99 10.57
N LYS A 68 8.00 35.90 11.81
CA LYS A 68 8.58 37.02 12.55
C LYS A 68 10.02 37.31 12.09
N PRO A 69 10.48 38.57 12.15
CA PRO A 69 11.90 38.90 12.00
C PRO A 69 12.76 38.12 13.00
N GLY A 70 13.87 37.53 12.52
CA GLY A 70 14.85 36.79 13.36
C GLY A 70 14.74 35.26 13.37
N VAL A 71 13.78 34.67 12.66
CA VAL A 71 13.57 33.21 12.64
C VAL A 71 13.96 32.60 11.28
N ARG A 72 14.68 31.47 11.29
CA ARG A 72 14.92 30.63 10.10
C ARG A 72 13.68 29.78 9.84
N THR A 73 13.08 29.94 8.65
CA THR A 73 11.92 29.14 8.24
C THR A 73 12.20 28.46 6.91
N ALA A 74 11.98 27.16 6.84
CA ALA A 74 12.04 26.38 5.60
C ALA A 74 10.80 25.51 5.46
N VAL A 75 10.27 25.46 4.25
CA VAL A 75 9.10 24.65 3.89
C VAL A 75 9.57 23.57 2.92
N PHE A 76 9.30 22.32 3.27
CA PHE A 76 9.62 21.16 2.46
C PHE A 76 8.36 20.37 2.14
N SER A 77 8.18 19.96 0.90
CA SER A 77 7.15 18.98 0.52
C SER A 77 7.77 17.62 0.29
N PHE A 78 6.99 16.56 0.49
CA PHE A 78 7.36 15.22 0.06
C PHE A 78 6.13 14.37 -0.23
N ASP A 79 6.33 13.40 -1.11
CA ASP A 79 5.34 12.42 -1.50
C ASP A 79 5.74 11.05 -0.95
N SER A 80 4.75 10.30 -0.51
CA SER A 80 4.89 8.90 -0.10
C SER A 80 3.63 8.16 -0.53
N GLN A 81 3.67 6.83 -0.53
CA GLN A 81 2.54 6.01 -0.94
C GLN A 81 2.27 4.96 0.11
N LEU A 82 1.00 4.79 0.48
CA LEU A 82 0.55 3.66 1.27
C LEU A 82 0.03 2.59 0.32
N ALA A 83 0.66 1.43 0.31
CA ALA A 83 0.22 0.29 -0.49
C ALA A 83 -0.53 -0.72 0.37
N ALA A 84 -1.65 -1.21 -0.16
CA ALA A 84 -2.38 -2.36 0.34
C ALA A 84 -2.10 -3.57 -0.54
N PHE A 85 -1.66 -4.65 0.07
CA PHE A 85 -1.22 -5.85 -0.63
C PHE A 85 -1.68 -7.13 0.08
N ILE A 86 -1.64 -8.25 -0.64
CA ILE A 86 -1.82 -9.59 -0.09
C ILE A 86 -0.50 -10.34 -0.22
N ASP A 87 -0.07 -10.96 0.88
CA ASP A 87 1.06 -11.90 0.89
C ASP A 87 0.55 -13.31 0.54
N LEU A 88 0.56 -13.62 -0.76
CA LEU A 88 0.11 -14.90 -1.31
C LEU A 88 1.03 -16.06 -0.94
N SER A 89 2.27 -15.80 -0.50
CA SER A 89 3.14 -16.86 0.02
C SER A 89 2.53 -17.58 1.23
N ARG A 90 1.64 -16.90 1.97
CA ARG A 90 0.93 -17.41 3.16
C ARG A 90 -0.30 -18.26 2.85
N LEU A 91 -0.60 -18.51 1.57
CA LEU A 91 -1.67 -19.43 1.20
C LEU A 91 -1.35 -20.85 1.64
N THR A 92 -2.32 -21.49 2.28
CA THR A 92 -2.25 -22.90 2.70
C THR A 92 -3.16 -23.75 1.82
N GLU A 93 -3.05 -25.07 1.92
CA GLU A 93 -3.88 -25.99 1.13
C GLU A 93 -5.36 -25.94 1.51
N GLU A 94 -5.64 -25.67 2.79
CA GLU A 94 -7.00 -25.52 3.32
C GLU A 94 -7.71 -24.28 2.79
N ASP A 95 -6.95 -23.29 2.31
CA ASP A 95 -7.48 -22.03 1.80
C ASP A 95 -8.08 -22.16 0.39
N ILE A 96 -7.83 -23.27 -0.32
CA ILE A 96 -8.28 -23.47 -1.70
C ILE A 96 -9.05 -24.78 -1.81
N VAL A 97 -10.36 -24.69 -2.09
CA VAL A 97 -11.23 -25.85 -2.26
C VAL A 97 -11.89 -25.81 -3.63
N ILE A 98 -11.62 -26.82 -4.47
CA ILE A 98 -12.19 -26.93 -5.81
C ILE A 98 -13.24 -28.05 -5.84
N ASP A 99 -14.52 -27.67 -5.99
CA ASP A 99 -15.61 -28.59 -6.31
C ASP A 99 -15.66 -28.81 -7.82
N ARG A 100 -15.09 -29.93 -8.28
CA ARG A 100 -15.05 -30.30 -9.69
C ARG A 100 -16.43 -30.60 -10.28
N LYS A 101 -17.40 -31.05 -9.48
CA LYS A 101 -18.76 -31.33 -9.96
C LYS A 101 -19.51 -30.03 -10.28
N LYS A 102 -19.35 -29.03 -9.43
CA LYS A 102 -19.98 -27.70 -9.57
C LYS A 102 -19.13 -26.68 -10.32
N LYS A 103 -17.92 -27.06 -10.74
CA LYS A 103 -16.90 -26.16 -11.33
C LYS A 103 -16.71 -24.89 -10.49
N ARG A 104 -16.61 -25.06 -9.17
CA ARG A 104 -16.53 -23.94 -8.22
C ARG A 104 -15.22 -24.00 -7.44
N CYS A 105 -14.56 -22.86 -7.31
CA CYS A 105 -13.38 -22.70 -6.47
C CYS A 105 -13.73 -21.74 -5.32
N ARG A 106 -13.63 -22.24 -4.09
CA ARG A 106 -13.69 -21.42 -2.87
C ARG A 106 -12.27 -21.10 -2.43
N MET A 107 -12.00 -19.81 -2.22
CA MET A 107 -10.69 -19.32 -1.81
C MET A 107 -10.80 -18.42 -0.58
N VAL A 108 -9.95 -18.67 0.42
CA VAL A 108 -9.84 -17.85 1.63
C VAL A 108 -8.46 -17.18 1.63
N LEU A 109 -8.41 -15.94 1.18
CA LEU A 109 -7.16 -15.20 1.02
C LEU A 109 -6.60 -14.76 2.38
N PRO A 110 -5.26 -14.61 2.48
CA PRO A 110 -4.63 -13.90 3.58
C PRO A 110 -5.22 -12.49 3.76
N PRO A 111 -5.12 -11.90 4.97
CA PRO A 111 -5.63 -10.55 5.20
C PRO A 111 -4.87 -9.53 4.34
N ILE A 112 -5.56 -8.43 4.00
CA ILE A 112 -4.92 -7.27 3.39
C ILE A 112 -3.90 -6.69 4.38
N MET A 113 -2.66 -6.53 3.94
CA MET A 113 -1.57 -5.91 4.68
C MET A 113 -1.27 -4.53 4.09
N PHE A 114 -0.68 -3.66 4.91
CA PHE A 114 -0.32 -2.30 4.53
C PHE A 114 1.17 -2.06 4.70
N GLU A 115 1.73 -1.27 3.80
CA GLU A 115 3.10 -0.79 3.92
C GLU A 115 3.23 0.63 3.38
N LEU A 116 4.12 1.40 4.00
CA LEU A 116 4.49 2.71 3.50
C LEU A 116 5.65 2.54 2.52
N LEU A 117 5.40 2.83 1.25
CA LEU A 117 6.41 2.84 0.21
C LEU A 117 7.26 4.11 0.29
N GLY A 118 8.55 3.96 0.06
CA GLY A 118 9.47 5.09 -0.07
C GLY A 118 9.93 5.70 1.25
N ARG A 119 10.53 4.89 2.14
CA ARG A 119 11.32 5.42 3.29
C ARG A 119 12.36 6.46 2.85
N ASP A 120 12.84 6.34 1.62
CA ASP A 120 13.77 7.26 0.99
C ASP A 120 13.08 8.33 0.12
N PHE A 121 11.95 8.89 0.56
CA PHE A 121 11.28 9.96 -0.19
C PHE A 121 12.18 11.18 -0.41
N THR A 122 12.02 11.84 -1.55
CA THR A 122 12.76 13.07 -1.85
C THR A 122 11.99 14.26 -1.26
N MET A 123 12.59 14.94 -0.28
CA MET A 123 12.03 16.21 0.20
C MET A 123 12.37 17.32 -0.81
N GLN A 124 11.39 18.04 -1.32
CA GLN A 124 11.63 19.23 -2.14
C GLN A 124 11.61 20.47 -1.27
N LEU A 125 12.55 21.40 -1.49
CA LEU A 125 12.56 22.68 -0.79
C LEU A 125 11.66 23.64 -1.56
N ASP A 126 10.47 23.92 -1.02
CA ASP A 126 9.52 24.82 -1.67
C ASP A 126 9.82 26.29 -1.35
N TYR A 127 10.29 26.55 -0.12
CA TYR A 127 10.58 27.89 0.34
C TYR A 127 11.61 27.92 1.45
N GLN A 128 12.47 28.93 1.43
CA GLN A 128 13.39 29.21 2.52
C GLN A 128 13.53 30.71 2.76
N ARG A 129 13.43 31.10 4.03
CA ARG A 129 13.81 32.44 4.50
C ARG A 129 14.89 32.33 5.55
N ILE A 130 16.01 33.00 5.26
CA ILE A 130 17.18 33.08 6.14
C ILE A 130 17.36 34.54 6.53
N THR A 131 17.49 34.80 7.83
CA THR A 131 17.87 36.13 8.34
C THR A 131 19.38 36.22 8.47
N ALA A 132 19.95 37.43 8.35
CA ALA A 132 21.39 37.70 8.23
C ALA A 132 22.34 36.98 9.23
N TYR A 133 21.84 36.51 10.37
CA TYR A 133 22.62 35.81 11.40
C TYR A 133 22.47 34.27 11.41
N ARG A 134 21.83 33.66 10.40
CA ARG A 134 21.59 32.20 10.36
C ARG A 134 22.12 31.56 9.08
N SER A 135 22.53 30.31 9.19
CA SER A 135 22.96 29.50 8.04
C SER A 135 21.77 28.81 7.35
N PRO A 136 21.89 28.51 6.04
CA PRO A 136 20.97 27.62 5.34
C PRO A 136 20.83 26.26 6.06
N VAL A 137 19.75 25.54 5.76
CA VAL A 137 19.57 24.17 6.27
C VAL A 137 20.69 23.29 5.72
N THR A 138 21.45 22.65 6.61
CA THR A 138 22.57 21.79 6.22
C THR A 138 22.07 20.41 5.76
N PRO A 139 22.88 19.63 5.03
CA PRO A 139 22.53 18.25 4.67
C PRO A 139 22.23 17.36 5.88
N GLN A 140 22.95 17.55 7.00
CA GLN A 140 22.73 16.82 8.24
C GLN A 140 21.36 17.17 8.85
N GLU A 141 21.03 18.46 8.96
CA GLU A 141 19.72 18.91 9.43
C GLU A 141 18.58 18.39 8.55
N ARG A 142 18.80 18.33 7.23
CA ARG A 142 17.84 17.77 6.27
C ARG A 142 17.64 16.27 6.47
N ALA A 143 18.70 15.51 6.74
CA ALA A 143 18.60 14.08 7.02
C ALA A 143 17.83 13.81 8.33
N GLU A 144 18.09 14.60 9.37
CA GLU A 144 17.32 14.52 10.62
C GLU A 144 15.84 14.88 10.41
N LEU A 145 15.56 15.93 9.65
CA LEU A 145 14.20 16.35 9.30
C LEU A 145 13.44 15.23 8.60
N LYS A 146 14.10 14.57 7.62
CA LYS A 146 13.55 13.42 6.90
C LYS A 146 13.17 12.29 7.85
N ASN A 147 14.06 11.92 8.76
CA ASN A 147 13.83 10.85 9.73
C ASN A 147 12.67 11.17 10.68
N ARG A 148 12.58 12.41 11.16
CA ARG A 148 11.48 12.86 12.04
C ARG A 148 10.15 12.88 11.29
N ALA A 149 10.15 13.36 10.04
CA ALA A 149 8.97 13.40 9.19
C ALA A 149 8.45 11.99 8.87
N TYR A 150 9.35 11.06 8.53
CA TYR A 150 8.99 9.66 8.27
C TYR A 150 8.36 8.99 9.50
N LYS A 151 8.99 9.08 10.67
CA LYS A 151 8.43 8.52 11.92
C LYS A 151 7.04 9.08 12.26
N ARG A 152 6.85 10.38 12.01
CA ARG A 152 5.56 11.01 12.23
C ARG A 152 4.52 10.55 11.22
N LEU A 153 4.89 10.42 9.95
CA LEU A 153 4.01 9.88 8.91
C LEU A 153 3.60 8.44 9.21
N GLU A 154 4.53 7.57 9.63
CA GLU A 154 4.22 6.20 10.05
C GLU A 154 3.17 6.18 11.15
N LYS A 155 3.31 7.06 12.15
CA LYS A 155 2.34 7.19 13.24
C LYS A 155 0.98 7.72 12.74
N GLU A 156 0.96 8.77 11.93
CA GLU A 156 -0.26 9.35 11.36
C GLU A 156 -1.03 8.33 10.51
N VAL A 157 -0.32 7.51 9.71
CA VAL A 157 -0.93 6.45 8.92
C VAL A 157 -1.46 5.34 9.83
N ALA A 158 -0.69 4.90 10.82
CA ALA A 158 -1.15 3.87 11.77
C ALA A 158 -2.39 4.30 12.57
N GLU A 159 -2.51 5.59 12.89
CA GLU A 159 -3.62 6.17 13.66
C GLU A 159 -4.82 6.59 12.80
N ASN A 160 -4.82 6.32 11.48
CA ASN A 160 -5.90 6.70 10.57
C ASN A 160 -6.76 5.49 10.11
N PRO A 161 -7.73 5.03 10.91
CA PRO A 161 -8.55 3.87 10.58
C PRO A 161 -9.40 4.07 9.33
N ALA A 162 -9.81 5.31 9.03
CA ALA A 162 -10.61 5.62 7.85
C ALA A 162 -9.82 5.39 6.55
N LEU A 163 -8.54 5.79 6.52
CA LEU A 163 -7.64 5.54 5.39
C LEU A 163 -7.43 4.04 5.17
N HIS A 164 -7.13 3.30 6.25
CA HIS A 164 -6.95 1.84 6.19
C HIS A 164 -8.20 1.14 5.67
N GLU A 165 -9.38 1.52 6.16
CA GLU A 165 -10.63 0.88 5.74
C GLU A 165 -10.99 1.17 4.28
N GLN A 166 -10.82 2.41 3.83
CA GLN A 166 -11.02 2.76 2.42
C GLN A 166 -10.07 1.99 1.51
N LEU A 167 -8.80 1.88 1.89
CA LEU A 167 -7.80 1.20 1.08
C LEU A 167 -7.98 -0.32 1.13
N ARG A 168 -8.38 -0.89 2.28
CA ARG A 168 -8.76 -2.29 2.45
C ARG A 168 -9.89 -2.67 1.51
N SER A 169 -11.01 -1.94 1.58
CA SER A 169 -12.19 -2.22 0.75
C SER A 169 -11.85 -2.19 -0.74
N ARG A 170 -11.07 -1.19 -1.20
CA ARG A 170 -10.61 -1.13 -2.60
C ARG A 170 -9.72 -2.31 -2.98
N ALA A 171 -8.81 -2.71 -2.10
CA ALA A 171 -7.91 -3.84 -2.33
C ALA A 171 -8.70 -5.15 -2.41
N GLU A 172 -9.64 -5.39 -1.50
CA GLU A 172 -10.51 -6.57 -1.51
C GLU A 172 -11.33 -6.66 -2.78
N ASP A 173 -11.94 -5.55 -3.23
CA ASP A 173 -12.73 -5.53 -4.45
C ASP A 173 -11.89 -5.83 -5.68
N ARG A 174 -10.68 -5.24 -5.78
CA ARG A 174 -9.74 -5.53 -6.87
C ARG A 174 -9.26 -6.98 -6.85
N ALA A 175 -8.97 -7.54 -5.67
CA ALA A 175 -8.59 -8.94 -5.54
C ALA A 175 -9.72 -9.88 -5.97
N LYS A 176 -10.96 -9.59 -5.56
CA LYS A 176 -12.14 -10.35 -5.97
C LYS A 176 -12.29 -10.35 -7.49
N ILE A 177 -12.20 -9.17 -8.12
CA ILE A 177 -12.31 -9.03 -9.58
C ILE A 177 -11.22 -9.85 -10.28
N TRP A 178 -9.95 -9.60 -9.94
CA TRP A 178 -8.81 -10.24 -10.57
C TRP A 178 -8.84 -11.77 -10.45
N LEU A 179 -9.11 -12.31 -9.25
CA LEU A 179 -9.20 -13.76 -9.05
C LEU A 179 -10.44 -14.38 -9.71
N THR A 180 -11.56 -13.65 -9.76
CA THR A 180 -12.75 -14.12 -10.47
C THR A 180 -12.47 -14.28 -11.97
N GLU A 181 -11.79 -13.32 -12.56
CA GLU A 181 -11.34 -13.39 -13.96
C GLU A 181 -10.33 -14.51 -14.19
N LEU A 182 -9.33 -14.64 -13.30
CA LEU A 182 -8.32 -15.70 -13.35
C LEU A 182 -8.95 -17.10 -13.32
N LEU A 183 -9.92 -17.31 -12.42
CA LEU A 183 -10.61 -18.58 -12.26
C LEU A 183 -11.59 -18.85 -13.41
N ALA A 184 -12.25 -17.82 -13.93
CA ALA A 184 -13.13 -17.92 -15.09
C ALA A 184 -12.36 -18.40 -16.33
N MET A 185 -11.14 -17.89 -16.56
CA MET A 185 -10.26 -18.38 -17.64
C MET A 185 -9.89 -19.87 -17.49
N LYS A 186 -9.88 -20.38 -16.26
CA LYS A 186 -9.65 -21.80 -15.94
C LYS A 186 -10.96 -22.61 -15.87
N GLY A 187 -12.10 -22.03 -16.27
CA GLY A 187 -13.41 -22.69 -16.30
C GLY A 187 -14.07 -22.88 -14.93
N LEU A 188 -13.66 -22.09 -13.92
CA LEU A 188 -14.15 -22.16 -12.54
C LEU A 188 -14.93 -20.89 -12.16
N THR A 189 -16.02 -21.04 -11.42
CA THR A 189 -16.68 -19.94 -10.71
C THR A 189 -15.98 -19.70 -9.37
N ALA A 190 -15.72 -18.44 -9.02
CA ALA A 190 -15.01 -18.05 -7.82
C ALA A 190 -15.94 -17.72 -6.64
N GLU A 191 -15.57 -18.17 -5.45
CA GLU A 191 -16.14 -17.74 -4.16
C GLU A 191 -14.98 -17.30 -3.27
N ILE A 192 -14.76 -15.99 -3.16
CA ILE A 192 -13.55 -15.42 -2.55
C ILE A 192 -13.92 -14.76 -1.23
N SER A 193 -13.16 -15.07 -0.20
CA SER A 193 -13.25 -14.49 1.14
C SER A 193 -11.85 -14.17 1.67
N PHE A 194 -11.77 -13.39 2.75
CA PHE A 194 -10.51 -12.96 3.35
C PHE A 194 -10.45 -13.39 4.81
N LYS A 195 -9.27 -13.81 5.26
CA LYS A 195 -8.99 -14.02 6.68
C LYS A 195 -9.06 -12.68 7.41
N GLN A 196 -9.59 -12.70 8.63
CA GLN A 196 -9.53 -11.51 9.49
C GLN A 196 -8.11 -11.29 10.01
N GLU A 197 -7.67 -10.04 10.09
CA GLU A 197 -6.48 -9.70 10.87
C GLU A 197 -6.74 -10.11 12.32
N LYS A 198 -5.87 -10.94 12.89
CA LYS A 198 -5.85 -11.13 14.35
C LYS A 198 -5.39 -9.81 14.94
N SER A 199 -6.33 -9.00 15.43
CA SER A 199 -6.05 -7.74 16.09
C SER A 199 -5.18 -8.00 17.34
N SER A 200 -3.87 -7.80 17.24
CA SER A 200 -3.01 -7.69 18.42
C SER A 200 -3.21 -6.32 19.06
N VAL A 201 -4.42 -6.05 19.56
CA VAL A 201 -4.67 -5.00 20.53
C VAL A 201 -4.15 -5.54 21.85
N LYS A 202 -2.95 -5.12 22.23
CA LYS A 202 -2.45 -5.32 23.58
C LYS A 202 -3.17 -4.31 24.48
N PRO A 203 -3.81 -4.73 25.58
CA PRO A 203 -4.44 -3.82 26.54
C PRO A 203 -3.43 -2.91 27.22
#